data_AF-A0A1N6RXG2-F1
#
_entry.id   AF-A0A1N6RXG2-F1
#
_cell.length_a   1.000
_cell.length_b   1.000
_cell.length_c   1.000
_cell.angle_alpha   90.00
_cell.angle_beta   90.00
_cell.angle_gamma   90.00
#
_symmetry.space_group_name_H-M   'P 1'
#
loop_
_entity.id
_entity.type
_entity.pdbx_description
1 polymer ?
#
loop_
_entity_poly.entity_id
_entity_poly.type
_entity_poly.pdbx_seq_one_letter_code
_entity_poly.pdbx_strand_id
1 'polypeptide(L)'
;MDNLLRAAGLDRARSIEEACRLVAAARGKPLEVVEGDLGPGVTGLWLAFPERDLVLVDARQTLPGPHRDHVVAHELVHVLDSIRPGPAPGPVPAGCRDEHDDPAEQRVERLASELMISIASHGSSAARLTSLELYR
;
A
#
# COMPACT_ATOMS: atom_id res chain seq x y z
N MET A 1 -1.06 0.44 14.97
CA MET A 1 -1.08 1.48 13.94
C MET A 1 -0.02 2.52 14.25
N ASP A 2 1.09 2.39 13.53
CA ASP A 2 2.25 3.29 13.51
C ASP A 2 1.89 4.75 13.16
N ASN A 3 2.76 5.68 13.58
CA ASN A 3 2.57 7.11 13.36
C ASN A 3 2.59 7.50 11.88
N LEU A 4 3.35 6.81 11.02
CA LEU A 4 3.38 7.08 9.59
C LEU A 4 1.99 6.93 8.97
N LEU A 5 1.35 5.79 9.24
CA LEU A 5 0.03 5.47 8.72
C LEU A 5 -1.02 6.44 9.25
N ARG A 6 -0.95 6.82 10.53
CA ARG A 6 -1.85 7.82 11.13
C ARG A 6 -1.69 9.21 10.53
N ALA A 7 -0.45 9.65 10.31
CA ALA A 7 -0.17 10.97 9.71
C ALA A 7 -0.75 11.08 8.29
N ALA A 8 -0.76 9.97 7.54
CA ALA A 8 -1.40 9.87 6.23
C ALA A 8 -2.92 9.64 6.28
N GLY A 9 -3.53 9.53 7.47
CA GLY A 9 -4.96 9.25 7.66
C GLY A 9 -5.38 7.81 7.32
N LEU A 10 -4.40 6.91 7.10
CA LEU A 10 -4.65 5.52 6.71
C LEU A 10 -5.22 4.66 7.83
N ASP A 11 -5.17 5.14 9.08
CA ASP A 11 -5.80 4.47 10.21
C ASP A 11 -7.34 4.43 10.12
N ARG A 12 -7.93 5.21 9.20
CA ARG A 12 -9.37 5.27 8.94
C ARG A 12 -9.77 4.73 7.57
N ALA A 13 -8.81 4.29 6.75
CA ALA A 13 -9.11 3.73 5.44
C ALA A 13 -9.98 2.48 5.59
N ARG A 14 -11.04 2.40 4.78
CA ARG A 14 -12.02 1.29 4.78
C ARG A 14 -11.82 0.32 3.62
N SER A 15 -10.97 0.67 2.66
CA SER A 15 -10.57 -0.19 1.55
C SER A 15 -9.17 0.18 1.06
N ILE A 16 -8.57 -0.70 0.26
CA ILE A 16 -7.27 -0.43 -0.36
C ILE A 16 -7.35 0.75 -1.34
N GLU A 17 -8.47 0.94 -2.03
CA GLU A 17 -8.68 2.06 -2.95
C GLU A 17 -8.76 3.39 -2.20
N GLU A 18 -9.36 3.40 -1.00
CA GLU A 18 -9.34 4.57 -0.14
C GLU A 18 -7.93 4.88 0.35
N ALA A 19 -7.15 3.85 0.70
CA ALA A 19 -5.74 4.01 1.04
C ALA A 19 -4.93 4.62 -0.12
N CYS A 20 -5.11 4.13 -1.36
CA CYS A 20 -4.47 4.71 -2.55
C CYS A 20 -4.81 6.20 -2.72
N ARG A 21 -6.07 6.60 -2.53
CA ARG A 21 -6.49 8.01 -2.62
C ARG A 21 -5.83 8.87 -1.55
N LEU A 22 -5.74 8.39 -0.30
CA LEU A 22 -5.10 9.10 0.80
C LEU A 22 -3.60 9.28 0.55
N VAL A 23 -2.92 8.25 0.06
CA VAL A 23 -1.50 8.30 -0.28
C VAL A 23 -1.25 9.24 -1.46
N ALA A 24 -2.06 9.20 -2.51
CA ALA A 24 -1.97 10.13 -3.65
C ALA A 24 -2.10 11.59 -3.18
N ALA A 25 -3.04 11.87 -2.27
CA ALA A 25 -3.21 13.19 -1.68
C ALA A 25 -1.99 13.62 -0.86
N ALA A 26 -1.44 12.73 -0.02
CA ALA A 26 -0.23 13.00 0.76
C ALA A 26 1.01 13.23 -0.13
N ARG A 27 1.10 12.50 -1.25
CA ARG A 27 2.18 12.58 -2.23
C ARG A 27 2.11 13.83 -3.11
N GLY A 28 0.92 14.41 -3.27
CA GLY A 28 0.69 15.60 -4.10
C GLY A 28 0.64 15.33 -5.61
N LYS A 29 0.51 14.07 -6.04
CA LYS A 29 0.32 13.70 -7.45
C LYS A 29 -0.49 12.39 -7.58
N PRO A 30 -1.09 12.12 -8.75
CA PRO A 30 -1.88 10.91 -8.98
C PRO A 30 -1.10 9.62 -8.72
N LEU A 31 -1.79 8.61 -8.20
CA LEU A 31 -1.29 7.24 -8.01
C LEU A 31 -2.25 6.26 -8.68
N GLU A 32 -1.71 5.39 -9.53
CA GLU A 32 -2.46 4.39 -10.28
C GLU A 32 -1.97 2.99 -9.93
N VAL A 33 -2.89 2.04 -9.71
CA VAL A 33 -2.56 0.63 -9.49
C VAL A 33 -2.74 -0.11 -10.81
N VAL A 34 -1.70 -0.78 -11.28
CA VAL A 34 -1.67 -1.45 -12.58
C VAL A 34 -1.27 -2.91 -12.40
N GLU A 35 -1.97 -3.82 -13.05
CA GLU A 35 -1.60 -5.24 -13.08
C GLU A 35 -0.74 -5.54 -14.31
N GLY A 36 0.33 -6.31 -14.15
CA GLY A 36 1.27 -6.63 -15.23
C GLY A 36 2.08 -7.90 -14.96
N ASP A 37 2.89 -8.31 -15.94
CA ASP A 37 3.89 -9.38 -15.79
C ASP A 37 5.22 -8.72 -15.38
N LEU A 38 5.60 -8.86 -14.12
CA LEU A 38 6.80 -8.24 -13.53
C LEU A 38 8.01 -9.18 -13.57
N GLY A 39 7.81 -10.43 -14.00
CA GLY A 39 8.84 -11.45 -14.00
C GLY A 39 8.98 -12.15 -12.63
N PRO A 40 9.78 -13.22 -12.59
CA PRO A 40 9.84 -14.10 -11.43
C PRO A 40 10.40 -13.40 -10.20
N GLY A 41 9.77 -13.64 -9.04
CA GLY A 41 10.24 -13.17 -7.74
C GLY A 41 9.82 -11.74 -7.39
N VAL A 42 9.08 -11.06 -8.26
CA VAL A 42 8.55 -9.71 -8.01
C VAL A 42 7.03 -9.79 -7.96
N THR A 43 6.44 -9.49 -6.80
CA THR A 43 4.98 -9.45 -6.61
C THR A 43 4.41 -8.04 -6.75
N GLY A 44 5.21 -7.02 -6.42
CA GLY A 44 4.84 -5.61 -6.52
C GLY A 44 6.04 -4.74 -6.89
N LEU A 45 5.74 -3.56 -7.45
CA LEU A 45 6.76 -2.55 -7.74
C LEU A 45 6.15 -1.14 -7.81
N TRP A 46 6.65 -0.22 -7.00
CA TRP A 46 6.37 1.20 -7.17
C TRP A 46 7.34 1.89 -8.15
N LEU A 47 6.79 2.61 -9.13
CA LEU A 47 7.52 3.46 -10.06
C LEU A 47 7.12 4.93 -9.90
N ALA A 48 8.12 5.79 -9.67
CA ALA A 48 7.92 7.23 -9.53
C ALA A 48 8.17 7.98 -10.85
N PHE A 49 7.14 8.64 -11.40
CA PHE A 49 7.26 9.57 -12.52
C PHE A 49 7.03 11.01 -12.07
N PRO A 50 7.44 12.03 -12.86
CA PRO A 50 7.19 13.42 -12.52
C PRO A 50 5.70 13.73 -12.30
N GLU A 51 4.83 13.22 -13.18
CA GLU A 51 3.40 13.58 -13.21
C GLU A 51 2.49 12.57 -12.49
N ARG A 52 2.98 11.37 -12.17
CA ARG A 52 2.20 10.31 -11.51
C ARG A 52 3.09 9.26 -10.84
N ASP A 53 2.52 8.46 -9.95
CA ASP A 53 3.10 7.21 -9.45
C ASP A 53 2.33 6.01 -10.01
N LEU A 54 3.05 4.93 -10.32
CA LEU A 54 2.45 3.64 -10.64
C LEU A 54 2.78 2.64 -9.55
N VAL A 55 1.79 1.95 -9.02
CA VAL A 55 1.93 0.76 -8.17
C VAL A 55 1.60 -0.44 -9.03
N LEU A 56 2.63 -1.17 -9.42
CA LEU A 56 2.50 -2.38 -10.21
C LEU A 56 2.27 -3.58 -9.31
N VAL A 57 1.36 -4.46 -9.71
CA VAL A 57 1.11 -5.74 -9.05
C VAL A 57 1.26 -6.85 -10.08
N ASP A 58 2.01 -7.89 -9.75
CA ASP A 58 2.22 -9.00 -10.66
C ASP A 58 0.95 -9.85 -10.79
N ALA A 59 0.43 -9.94 -12.01
CA ALA A 59 -0.83 -10.63 -12.29
C ALA A 59 -0.73 -12.17 -12.22
N ARG A 60 0.49 -12.73 -12.20
CA ARG A 60 0.72 -14.20 -12.21
C ARG A 60 1.03 -14.76 -10.83
N GLN A 61 1.73 -13.99 -10.01
CA GLN A 61 2.22 -14.36 -8.68
C GLN A 61 1.28 -13.86 -7.59
N THR A 62 0.41 -12.90 -7.90
CA THR A 62 -0.51 -12.32 -6.92
C THR A 62 -1.89 -12.96 -6.99
N LEU A 63 -2.31 -13.60 -5.90
CA LEU A 63 -3.70 -14.07 -5.77
C LEU A 63 -4.67 -12.88 -5.66
N PRO A 64 -5.85 -12.94 -6.32
CA PRO A 64 -6.87 -11.89 -6.20
C PRO A 64 -7.32 -11.66 -4.76
N GLY A 65 -7.85 -10.46 -4.50
CA GLY A 65 -8.41 -10.09 -3.21
C GLY A 65 -7.32 -9.78 -2.17
N PRO A 66 -7.37 -10.35 -0.94
CA PRO A 66 -6.52 -9.89 0.17
C PRO A 66 -5.01 -9.92 -0.09
N HIS A 67 -4.51 -10.87 -0.89
CA HIS A 67 -3.08 -10.94 -1.22
C HIS A 67 -2.67 -9.79 -2.14
N ARG A 68 -3.46 -9.52 -3.19
CA ARG A 68 -3.28 -8.33 -4.05
C ARG A 68 -3.32 -7.04 -3.25
N ASP A 69 -4.29 -6.90 -2.36
CA ASP A 69 -4.42 -5.68 -1.57
C ASP A 69 -3.25 -5.50 -0.60
N HIS A 70 -2.71 -6.60 -0.07
CA HIS A 70 -1.49 -6.57 0.73
C HIS A 70 -0.26 -6.13 -0.06
N VAL A 71 -0.07 -6.64 -1.29
CA VAL A 71 1.00 -6.16 -2.19
C VAL A 71 0.85 -4.67 -2.46
N VAL A 72 -0.37 -4.19 -2.75
CA VAL A 72 -0.61 -2.75 -2.94
C VAL A 72 -0.29 -1.99 -1.65
N ALA A 73 -0.72 -2.47 -0.48
CA ALA A 73 -0.44 -1.84 0.80
C ALA A 73 1.07 -1.74 1.07
N HIS A 74 1.84 -2.77 0.72
CA HIS A 74 3.29 -2.78 0.81
C HIS A 74 3.90 -1.63 -0.02
N GLU A 75 3.53 -1.52 -1.29
CA GLU A 75 4.04 -0.44 -2.16
C GLU A 75 3.61 0.96 -1.69
N LEU A 76 2.39 1.11 -1.15
CA LEU A 76 1.93 2.39 -0.59
C LEU A 76 2.78 2.85 0.60
N VAL A 77 3.29 1.93 1.41
CA VAL A 77 4.20 2.29 2.52
C VAL A 77 5.54 2.81 1.99
N HIS A 78 6.09 2.22 0.93
CA HIS A 78 7.29 2.76 0.25
C HIS A 78 7.06 4.18 -0.27
N VAL A 79 5.90 4.44 -0.88
CA VAL A 79 5.52 5.79 -1.33
C VAL A 79 5.52 6.78 -0.17
N LEU A 80 4.93 6.40 0.98
CA LEU A 80 4.86 7.24 2.16
C LEU A 80 6.23 7.49 2.82
N ASP A 81 7.10 6.49 2.87
CA ASP A 81 8.45 6.70 3.41
C ASP A 81 9.26 7.66 2.54
N SER A 82 9.05 7.64 1.22
CA SER A 82 9.77 8.54 0.30
C SER A 82 9.38 10.03 0.39
N ILE A 83 8.24 10.37 0.98
CA ILE A 83 7.81 11.77 1.21
C ILE A 83 8.21 12.30 2.59
N ARG A 84 8.73 11.45 3.49
CA ARG A 84 9.15 11.89 4.81
C ARG A 84 10.36 12.82 4.68
N PRO A 85 10.38 13.96 5.39
CA PRO A 85 11.59 14.76 5.47
C PRO A 85 12.67 13.94 6.19
N GLY A 86 13.67 13.53 5.43
CA GLY A 86 14.87 12.82 5.85
C GLY A 86 16.00 13.13 4.85
N PRO A 87 17.25 12.74 5.11
CA PRO A 87 18.29 12.85 4.10
C PRO A 87 17.79 12.14 2.84
N ALA A 88 17.86 12.83 1.69
CA ALA A 88 17.40 12.28 0.42
C ALA A 88 17.97 10.87 0.25
N PRO A 89 17.13 9.85 -0.04
CA PRO A 89 17.68 8.54 -0.34
C PRO A 89 18.67 8.74 -1.49
N GLY A 90 19.90 8.26 -1.30
CA GLY A 90 20.85 8.12 -2.41
C GLY A 90 20.18 7.34 -3.55
N PRO A 91 20.71 7.43 -4.79
CA PRO A 91 20.08 6.81 -5.96
C PRO A 91 19.65 5.37 -5.63
N VAL A 92 18.34 5.16 -5.58
CA VAL A 92 17.75 3.86 -5.29
C VAL A 92 17.97 3.01 -6.54
N PRO A 93 18.76 1.92 -6.47
CA PRO A 93 18.88 1.03 -7.61
C PRO A 93 17.51 0.42 -7.87
N ALA A 94 17.07 0.46 -9.13
CA ALA A 94 15.99 -0.39 -9.62
C ALA A 94 16.51 -1.83 -9.65
N GLY A 95 16.57 -2.47 -8.49
CA GLY A 95 17.01 -3.85 -8.32
C GLY A 95 16.05 -4.54 -7.39
N CYS A 96 15.56 -5.71 -7.80
CA CYS A 96 14.78 -6.61 -6.97
C CYS A 96 15.41 -6.71 -5.58
N ARG A 97 14.73 -6.21 -4.55
CA ARG A 97 15.09 -6.43 -3.15
C ARG A 97 14.65 -7.84 -2.76
N ASP A 98 15.27 -8.83 -3.37
CA ASP A 98 15.40 -10.13 -2.73
C ASP A 98 16.42 -9.92 -1.62
N GLU A 99 15.97 -9.59 -0.40
CA GLU A 99 16.28 -10.30 0.84
C GLU A 99 15.27 -9.83 1.91
N HIS A 100 14.38 -10.71 2.39
CA HIS A 100 13.43 -10.42 3.48
C HIS A 100 14.10 -9.97 4.81
N ASP A 101 15.44 -9.98 4.87
CA ASP A 101 16.25 -9.62 6.04
C ASP A 101 16.65 -8.12 6.10
N ASP A 102 16.30 -7.29 5.12
CA ASP A 102 16.49 -5.84 5.23
C ASP A 102 15.54 -5.25 6.31
N PRO A 103 16.06 -4.61 7.38
CA PRO A 103 15.23 -3.97 8.39
C PRO A 103 14.25 -2.92 7.83
N ALA A 104 14.59 -2.28 6.70
CA ALA A 104 13.69 -1.34 6.03
C ALA A 104 12.50 -2.07 5.41
N GLU A 105 12.72 -3.18 4.70
CA GLU A 105 11.65 -4.01 4.13
C GLU A 105 10.79 -4.67 5.21
N GLN A 106 11.40 -5.15 6.30
CA GLN A 106 10.63 -5.70 7.44
C GLN A 106 9.72 -4.65 8.09
N ARG A 107 10.19 -3.40 8.17
CA ARG A 107 9.35 -2.29 8.64
C ARG A 107 8.19 -2.05 7.69
N VAL A 108 8.46 -2.03 6.38
CA VAL A 108 7.42 -1.82 5.35
C VAL A 108 6.38 -2.92 5.43
N GLU A 109 6.80 -4.18 5.51
CA GLU A 109 5.93 -5.34 5.60
C GLU A 109 5.06 -5.33 6.86
N ARG A 110 5.63 -4.93 8.00
CA ARG A 110 4.87 -4.75 9.24
C ARG A 110 3.79 -3.69 9.08
N LEU A 111 4.11 -2.55 8.46
CA LEU A 111 3.16 -1.45 8.27
C LEU A 111 2.07 -1.81 7.26
N ALA A 112 2.40 -2.52 6.19
CA ALA A 112 1.44 -3.06 5.23
C ALA A 112 0.43 -3.98 5.94
N SER A 113 0.95 -4.90 6.77
CA SER A 113 0.11 -5.79 7.60
C SER A 113 -0.79 -5.00 8.56
N GLU A 114 -0.27 -3.97 9.24
CA GLU A 114 -1.05 -3.11 10.12
C GLU A 114 -2.18 -2.37 9.38
N LEU A 115 -1.89 -1.88 8.17
CA LEU A 115 -2.88 -1.23 7.31
C LEU A 115 -3.99 -2.22 6.91
N MET A 116 -3.63 -3.41 6.44
CA MET A 116 -4.59 -4.44 6.03
C MET A 116 -5.47 -4.91 7.19
N ILE A 117 -4.89 -5.11 8.38
CA ILE A 117 -5.64 -5.44 9.60
C ILE A 117 -6.64 -4.32 9.94
N SER A 118 -6.22 -3.06 9.80
CA SER A 118 -7.10 -1.92 10.05
C SER A 118 -8.23 -1.82 9.04
N ILE A 119 -7.94 -1.97 7.75
CA ILE A 119 -8.96 -1.98 6.68
C ILE A 119 -9.99 -3.08 6.94
N ALA A 120 -9.54 -4.30 7.27
CA ALA A 120 -10.43 -5.41 7.61
C ALA A 120 -11.31 -5.10 8.83
N SER A 121 -10.75 -4.44 9.85
CA SER A 121 -11.46 -4.06 11.08
C SER A 121 -12.54 -2.98 10.83
N HIS A 122 -12.28 -2.05 9.93
CA HIS A 122 -13.22 -0.97 9.60
C HIS A 122 -14.26 -1.37 8.53
N GLY A 123 -13.87 -2.17 7.54
CA GLY A 123 -14.78 -2.69 6.51
C GLY A 123 -15.86 -3.62 7.09
N SER A 124 -15.49 -4.44 8.08
CA SER A 124 -16.44 -5.32 8.79
C SER A 124 -17.49 -4.53 9.60
N SER A 125 -17.15 -3.34 10.07
CA SER A 125 -18.06 -2.47 10.82
C SER A 125 -19.11 -1.81 9.91
N ALA A 126 -18.72 -1.42 8.70
CA ALA A 126 -19.64 -0.86 7.70
C ALA A 126 -20.66 -1.90 7.19
N ALA A 127 -20.22 -3.14 6.94
CA ALA A 127 -21.10 -4.25 6.53
C ALA A 127 -22.11 -4.66 7.63
N ARG A 128 -21.73 -4.53 8.91
CA ARG A 128 -22.64 -4.77 10.04
C ARG A 128 -23.74 -3.70 10.16
N LEU A 129 -23.45 -2.45 9.84
CA LEU A 129 -24.42 -1.36 9.89
C LEU A 129 -25.45 -1.45 8.74
N THR A 130 -25.02 -1.80 7.52
CA THR A 130 -25.96 -2.03 6.40
C THR A 130 -26.85 -3.26 6.62
N SER A 131 -26.35 -4.31 7.27
CA SER A 131 -27.17 -5.49 7.63
C SER A 131 -28.25 -5.18 8.69
N LEU A 132 -28.01 -4.22 9.58
CA LEU A 132 -28.99 -3.77 10.57
C LEU A 132 -30.08 -2.88 9.99
N GLU A 133 -29.79 -2.08 8.96
CA GLU A 133 -30.80 -1.25 8.28
C GLU A 133 -31.77 -2.06 7.40
N LEU A 134 -31.37 -3.28 6.99
CA LEU A 134 -32.23 -4.22 6.25
C LEU A 134 -33.22 -4.98 7.15
N TYR A 135 -33.14 -4.80 8.48
CA TYR A 135 -34.01 -5.43 9.48
C TYR A 135 -34.99 -4.44 10.13
N ARG A 136 -35.31 -3.32 9.46
CA ARG A 136 -36.27 -2.31 9.93
C ARG A 136 -37.35 -2.05 8.88
#